data_AF-A0A7Y4L6G3-F1
#
_entry.id   AF-A0A7Y4L6G3-F1
#
_cell.length_a   1.000
_cell.length_b   1.000
_cell.length_c   1.000
_cell.angle_alpha   90.00
_cell.angle_beta   90.00
_cell.angle_gamma   90.00
#
_symmetry.space_group_name_H-M   'P 1'
#
loop_
_entity.id
_entity.type
_entity.pdbx_description
1 polymer ?
#
loop_
_entity_poly.entity_id
_entity_poly.type
_entity_poly.pdbx_seq_one_letter_code
_entity_poly.pdbx_strand_id
1 'polypeptide(L)'
;MGYGGLIRVALDDTASPGRRYCSLRQAVGYYCPLGYHATWAYVTAEARPDGQFGYDVAAMTRAVTIMQRSRAFWLAELRLFDERRTAEKRVGRRRPRAAETRALRAIRWPGGPNRLGLLAAVSAVHREFSRQYVPDELAEPHARLEACAATYIRRLGYLAPAERHDLLRALESLPTPPGRWRQFAELLRYAAVNDGDVNA
;
A
#
# COMPACT_ATOMS: atom_id res chain seq x y z
N MET A 1 -23.08 -2.17 -3.13
CA MET A 1 -22.83 -2.24 -1.67
C MET A 1 -21.51 -1.54 -1.37
N GLY A 2 -21.48 -0.55 -0.46
CA GLY A 2 -20.26 0.20 -0.15
C GLY A 2 -19.37 -0.48 0.91
N TYR A 3 -18.19 0.11 1.19
CA TYR A 3 -17.17 -0.41 2.12
C TYR A 3 -17.76 -0.93 3.45
N GLY A 4 -18.56 -0.12 4.16
CA GLY A 4 -19.11 -0.52 5.45
C GLY A 4 -20.05 -1.73 5.40
N GLY A 5 -20.77 -1.91 4.29
CA GLY A 5 -21.62 -3.09 4.08
C GLY A 5 -20.79 -4.36 3.91
N LEU A 6 -19.69 -4.27 3.15
CA LEU A 6 -18.78 -5.38 2.93
C LEU A 6 -18.04 -5.78 4.21
N ILE A 7 -17.62 -4.80 5.01
CA ILE A 7 -17.00 -5.05 6.32
C ILE A 7 -17.98 -5.77 7.26
N ARG A 8 -19.25 -5.37 7.27
CA ARG A 8 -20.27 -6.05 8.08
C ARG A 8 -20.40 -7.52 7.69
N VAL A 9 -20.44 -7.83 6.40
CA VAL A 9 -20.52 -9.23 5.92
C VAL A 9 -19.24 -10.00 6.24
N ALA A 10 -18.07 -9.36 6.18
CA ALA A 10 -16.81 -10.01 6.54
C ALA A 10 -16.73 -10.39 8.04
N LEU A 11 -17.42 -9.65 8.91
CA LEU A 11 -17.51 -9.90 10.35
C LEU A 11 -18.74 -10.72 10.77
N ASP A 12 -19.66 -11.00 9.85
CA ASP A 12 -20.93 -11.66 10.16
C ASP A 12 -20.71 -13.15 10.48
N ASP A 13 -21.00 -13.53 11.73
CA ASP A 13 -20.76 -14.89 12.18
C ASP A 13 -21.62 -15.96 11.51
N THR A 14 -22.75 -15.54 10.94
CA THR A 14 -23.66 -16.41 10.19
C THR A 14 -23.23 -16.60 8.73
N ALA A 15 -22.31 -15.77 8.23
CA ALA A 15 -21.82 -15.87 6.86
C ALA A 15 -20.78 -16.99 6.71
N SER A 16 -20.86 -17.72 5.59
CA SER A 16 -19.87 -18.74 5.25
C SER A 16 -18.46 -18.12 5.09
N PRO A 17 -17.37 -18.87 5.38
CA PRO A 17 -16.01 -18.36 5.24
C PRO A 17 -15.70 -17.84 3.83
N GLY A 18 -16.24 -18.47 2.79
CA GLY A 18 -16.11 -18.00 1.40
C GLY A 18 -16.78 -16.65 1.17
N ARG A 19 -17.97 -16.43 1.74
CA ARG A 19 -18.66 -15.15 1.64
C ARG A 19 -17.90 -14.05 2.37
N ARG A 20 -17.40 -14.32 3.57
CA ARG A 20 -16.55 -13.38 4.33
C ARG A 20 -15.30 -13.00 3.56
N TYR A 21 -14.59 -13.98 3.01
CA TYR A 21 -13.40 -13.79 2.19
C TYR A 21 -13.69 -12.89 0.98
N CYS A 22 -14.74 -13.20 0.22
CA CYS A 22 -15.15 -12.40 -0.94
C CYS A 22 -15.52 -10.97 -0.56
N SER A 23 -16.26 -10.78 0.54
CA SER A 23 -16.62 -9.45 1.02
C SER A 23 -15.41 -8.64 1.48
N LEU A 24 -14.46 -9.25 2.20
CA LEU A 24 -13.20 -8.60 2.58
C LEU A 24 -12.38 -8.20 1.35
N ARG A 25 -12.25 -9.10 0.38
CA ARG A 25 -11.53 -8.84 -0.88
C ARG A 25 -12.17 -7.71 -1.69
N GLN A 26 -13.50 -7.61 -1.69
CA GLN A 26 -14.21 -6.48 -2.29
C GLN A 26 -14.01 -5.19 -1.48
N ALA A 27 -13.99 -5.26 -0.14
CA ALA A 27 -13.75 -4.09 0.71
C ALA A 27 -12.37 -3.46 0.44
N VAL A 28 -11.35 -4.29 0.20
CA VAL A 28 -10.02 -3.84 -0.27
C VAL A 28 -10.12 -3.10 -1.61
N GLY A 29 -11.02 -3.51 -2.51
CA GLY A 29 -11.29 -2.77 -3.76
C GLY A 29 -11.79 -1.34 -3.54
N TYR A 30 -12.49 -1.07 -2.43
CA TYR A 30 -12.96 0.27 -2.07
C TYR A 30 -11.92 1.11 -1.30
N TYR A 31 -10.97 0.45 -0.64
CA TYR A 31 -9.93 1.10 0.15
C TYR A 31 -8.61 0.38 -0.08
N CYS A 32 -7.83 0.85 -1.05
CA CYS A 32 -6.55 0.27 -1.46
C CYS A 32 -5.42 1.30 -1.44
N PRO A 33 -5.00 1.78 -0.24
CA PRO A 33 -4.01 2.84 -0.09
C PRO A 33 -2.65 2.56 -0.77
N LEU A 34 -2.33 1.27 -1.00
CA LEU A 34 -1.10 0.85 -1.69
C LEU A 34 -1.36 0.34 -3.13
N GLY A 35 -2.59 0.44 -3.62
CA GLY A 35 -3.08 -0.32 -4.77
C GLY A 35 -3.61 -1.70 -4.35
N TYR A 36 -4.45 -2.31 -5.18
CA TYR A 36 -5.24 -3.49 -4.78
C TYR A 36 -4.41 -4.69 -4.33
N HIS A 37 -3.47 -5.15 -5.17
CA HIS A 37 -2.66 -6.33 -4.87
C HIS A 37 -1.73 -6.11 -3.68
N ALA A 38 -1.10 -4.93 -3.61
CA ALA A 38 -0.24 -4.54 -2.51
C ALA A 38 -1.01 -4.44 -1.18
N THR A 39 -2.18 -3.79 -1.19
CA THR A 39 -3.05 -3.68 0.00
C THR A 39 -3.52 -5.05 0.47
N TRP A 40 -3.94 -5.93 -0.45
CA TRP A 40 -4.34 -7.28 -0.10
C TRP A 40 -3.19 -8.04 0.56
N ALA A 41 -2.01 -8.06 -0.08
CA ALA A 41 -0.84 -8.76 0.46
C ALA A 41 -0.43 -8.19 1.83
N TYR A 42 -0.37 -6.86 1.96
CA TYR A 42 -0.09 -6.16 3.21
C TYR A 42 -1.00 -6.64 4.34
N VAL A 43 -2.32 -6.55 4.14
CA VAL A 43 -3.31 -6.84 5.17
C VAL A 43 -3.31 -8.31 5.55
N THR A 44 -3.19 -9.21 4.57
CA THR A 44 -3.16 -10.65 4.85
C THR A 44 -1.90 -11.08 5.60
N ALA A 45 -0.75 -10.48 5.30
CA ALA A 45 0.50 -10.79 5.99
C ALA A 45 0.51 -10.26 7.42
N GLU A 46 0.00 -9.05 7.65
CA GLU A 46 -0.12 -8.50 9.00
C GLU A 46 -1.17 -9.26 9.84
N ALA A 47 -2.28 -9.67 9.22
CA ALA A 47 -3.33 -10.44 9.89
C ALA A 47 -2.93 -11.89 10.21
N ARG A 48 -2.01 -12.47 9.46
CA ARG A 48 -1.50 -13.82 9.69
C ARG A 48 -0.03 -13.95 9.26
N PRO A 49 0.92 -13.53 10.11
CA PRO A 49 2.34 -13.62 9.79
C PRO A 49 2.83 -15.06 9.61
N ASP A 50 2.26 -16.01 10.36
CA ASP A 50 2.80 -17.36 10.50
C ASP A 50 2.22 -18.38 9.51
N GLY A 51 1.43 -17.96 8.50
CA GLY A 51 0.85 -18.95 7.58
C GLY A 51 -0.13 -18.44 6.53
N GLN A 52 -0.80 -19.39 5.88
CA GLN A 52 -1.71 -19.10 4.78
C GLN A 52 -3.00 -18.44 5.28
N PHE A 53 -3.34 -17.28 4.72
CA PHE A 53 -4.53 -16.52 5.10
C PHE A 53 -5.85 -17.29 4.84
N GLY A 54 -6.01 -17.87 3.63
CA GLY A 54 -7.07 -18.83 3.31
C GLY A 54 -8.48 -18.45 3.78
N TYR A 55 -9.20 -19.44 4.31
CA TYR A 55 -10.53 -19.30 4.92
C TYR A 55 -10.51 -19.18 6.45
N ASP A 56 -9.39 -18.73 7.01
CA ASP A 56 -9.26 -18.50 8.46
C ASP A 56 -10.07 -17.28 8.88
N VAL A 57 -11.20 -17.54 9.52
CA VAL A 57 -12.13 -16.51 10.00
C VAL A 57 -11.48 -15.57 11.01
N ALA A 58 -10.61 -16.08 11.90
CA ALA A 58 -9.92 -15.24 12.87
C ALA A 58 -8.92 -14.28 12.19
N ALA A 59 -8.20 -14.78 11.17
CA ALA A 59 -7.34 -13.93 10.34
C ALA A 59 -8.15 -12.89 9.55
N MET A 60 -9.34 -13.23 9.04
CA MET A 60 -10.22 -12.26 8.38
C MET A 60 -10.68 -11.15 9.33
N THR A 61 -11.06 -11.49 10.56
CA THR A 61 -11.43 -10.49 11.57
C THR A 61 -10.26 -9.54 11.87
N ARG A 62 -9.04 -10.07 12.02
CA ARG A 62 -7.83 -9.24 12.20
C ARG A 62 -7.56 -8.34 10.98
N ALA A 63 -7.69 -8.87 9.77
CA ALA A 63 -7.57 -8.10 8.53
C ALA A 63 -8.58 -6.95 8.45
N VAL A 64 -9.84 -7.19 8.84
CA VAL A 64 -10.86 -6.14 8.95
C VAL A 64 -10.43 -5.06 9.95
N THR A 65 -9.92 -5.45 11.13
CA THR A 65 -9.44 -4.49 12.13
C THR A 65 -8.30 -3.62 11.60
N ILE A 66 -7.31 -4.22 10.93
CA ILE A 66 -6.18 -3.51 10.29
C ILE A 66 -6.69 -2.47 9.29
N MET A 67 -7.61 -2.89 8.41
CA MET A 67 -8.24 -2.02 7.41
C MET A 67 -9.04 -0.88 8.04
N GLN A 68 -9.85 -1.16 9.06
CA GLN A 68 -10.65 -0.15 9.75
C GLN A 68 -9.77 0.87 10.49
N ARG A 69 -8.69 0.42 11.15
CA ARG A 69 -7.72 1.31 11.81
C ARG A 69 -7.08 2.26 10.82
N SER A 70 -6.48 1.73 9.75
CA SER A 70 -5.87 2.57 8.72
C SER A 70 -6.87 3.54 8.09
N ARG A 71 -8.07 3.05 7.76
CA ARG A 71 -9.13 3.89 7.21
C ARG A 71 -9.59 4.99 8.17
N ALA A 72 -9.59 4.77 9.48
CA ALA A 72 -9.92 5.79 10.47
C ALA A 72 -8.89 6.93 10.45
N PHE A 73 -7.59 6.61 10.38
CA PHE A 73 -6.54 7.62 10.19
C PHE A 73 -6.74 8.41 8.89
N TRP A 74 -7.00 7.72 7.79
CA TRP A 74 -7.27 8.37 6.50
C TRP A 74 -8.46 9.33 6.56
N LEU A 75 -9.57 8.92 7.17
CA LEU A 75 -10.75 9.78 7.34
C LEU A 75 -10.47 10.98 8.25
N ALA A 76 -9.65 10.82 9.29
CA ALA A 76 -9.23 11.94 10.13
C ALA A 76 -8.40 12.96 9.34
N GLU A 77 -7.43 12.49 8.55
CA GLU A 77 -6.64 13.35 7.66
C GLU A 77 -7.51 14.08 6.62
N LEU A 78 -8.51 13.39 6.04
CA LEU A 78 -9.45 14.00 5.11
C LEU A 78 -10.32 15.09 5.75
N ARG A 79 -10.76 14.88 7.00
CA ARG A 79 -11.53 15.91 7.74
C ARG A 79 -10.69 17.17 7.97
N LEU A 80 -9.46 17.01 8.44
CA LEU A 80 -8.53 18.14 8.62
C LEU A 80 -8.24 18.87 7.31
N PHE A 81 -8.10 18.13 6.22
CA PHE A 81 -7.95 18.72 4.89
C PHE A 81 -9.19 19.52 4.49
N ASP A 82 -10.39 18.98 4.68
CA ASP A 82 -11.64 19.65 4.31
C ASP A 82 -11.90 20.92 5.14
N GLU A 83 -11.62 20.89 6.44
CA GLU A 83 -11.67 22.06 7.33
C GLU A 83 -10.74 23.17 6.83
N ARG A 84 -9.47 22.83 6.55
CA ARG A 84 -8.50 23.78 6.00
C ARG A 84 -8.96 24.34 4.66
N ARG A 85 -9.43 23.48 3.75
CA ARG A 85 -9.91 23.91 2.43
C ARG A 85 -11.16 24.77 2.52
N THR A 86 -12.03 24.53 3.49
CA THR A 86 -13.21 25.35 3.74
C THR A 86 -12.81 26.76 4.17
N ALA A 87 -11.86 26.89 5.10
CA ALA A 87 -11.32 28.19 5.51
C ALA A 87 -10.64 28.92 4.32
N GLU A 88 -9.81 28.23 3.55
CA GLU A 88 -9.13 28.81 2.39
C GLU A 88 -10.10 29.26 1.28
N LYS A 89 -11.18 28.50 1.04
CA LYS A 89 -12.22 28.88 0.08
C LYS A 89 -12.93 30.17 0.51
N ARG A 90 -13.16 30.37 1.82
CA ARG A 90 -13.80 31.59 2.36
C ARG A 90 -12.96 32.84 2.12
N VAL A 91 -11.63 32.74 2.18
CA VAL A 91 -10.69 33.84 1.88
C VAL A 91 -10.28 33.92 0.41
N GLY A 92 -11.06 33.30 -0.50
CA GLY A 92 -10.89 33.42 -1.95
C GLY A 92 -9.91 32.43 -2.60
N ARG A 93 -9.17 31.61 -1.83
CA ARG A 93 -8.24 30.60 -2.38
C ARG A 93 -8.98 29.31 -2.75
N ARG A 94 -9.54 29.28 -3.97
CA ARG A 94 -10.35 28.16 -4.46
C ARG A 94 -9.56 26.98 -5.04
N ARG A 95 -8.29 27.15 -5.41
CA ARG A 95 -7.43 26.06 -5.90
C ARG A 95 -6.57 25.47 -4.76
N PRO A 96 -6.57 24.14 -4.55
CA PRO A 96 -5.61 23.48 -3.67
C PRO A 96 -4.18 23.66 -4.17
N ARG A 97 -3.20 23.62 -3.27
CA ARG A 97 -1.78 23.57 -3.62
C ARG A 97 -1.44 22.23 -4.26
N ALA A 98 -0.46 22.22 -5.16
CA ALA A 98 0.02 21.00 -5.81
C ALA A 98 0.51 19.95 -4.79
N ALA A 99 1.20 20.39 -3.72
CA ALA A 99 1.67 19.52 -2.66
C ALA A 99 0.52 18.81 -1.92
N GLU A 100 -0.62 19.49 -1.71
CA GLU A 100 -1.78 18.90 -1.04
C GLU A 100 -2.44 17.84 -1.91
N THR A 101 -2.59 18.12 -3.20
CA THR A 101 -3.13 17.14 -4.15
C THR A 101 -2.21 15.94 -4.29
N ARG A 102 -0.89 16.15 -4.25
CA ARG A 102 0.10 15.07 -4.26
C ARG A 102 -0.01 14.21 -3.00
N ALA A 103 -0.10 14.81 -1.81
CA ALA A 103 -0.21 14.09 -0.55
C ALA A 103 -1.46 13.20 -0.49
N LEU A 104 -2.59 13.66 -1.03
CA LEU A 104 -3.83 12.87 -1.09
C LEU A 104 -3.78 11.70 -2.08
N ARG A 105 -2.89 11.74 -3.06
CA ARG A 105 -2.73 10.72 -4.10
C ARG A 105 -1.51 9.82 -3.89
N ALA A 106 -0.73 10.08 -2.84
CA ALA A 106 0.48 9.34 -2.56
C ALA A 106 0.16 7.89 -2.16
N ILE A 107 0.97 6.95 -2.66
CA ILE A 107 0.98 5.58 -2.16
C ILE A 107 1.58 5.63 -0.76
N ARG A 108 0.75 5.34 0.25
CA ARG A 108 1.16 5.25 1.65
C ARG A 108 0.12 4.49 2.44
N TRP A 109 0.52 3.93 3.58
CA TRP A 109 -0.40 3.32 4.55
C TRP A 109 -0.76 4.34 5.64
N PRO A 110 -2.02 4.81 5.70
CA PRO A 110 -2.45 5.75 6.75
C PRO A 110 -2.34 5.13 8.15
N GLY A 111 -1.80 5.90 9.10
CA GLY A 111 -1.55 5.43 10.48
C GLY A 111 -0.17 4.81 10.72
N GLY A 112 0.72 4.82 9.72
CA GLY A 112 2.06 4.25 9.82
C GLY A 112 2.09 2.79 9.35
N PRO A 113 3.02 2.40 8.47
CA PRO A 113 3.07 1.05 7.93
C PRO A 113 3.76 0.07 8.90
N ASN A 114 3.38 -1.20 8.80
CA ASN A 114 4.08 -2.32 9.36
C ASN A 114 5.10 -2.87 8.33
N ARG A 115 6.32 -3.17 8.77
CA ARG A 115 7.38 -3.71 7.90
C ARG A 115 6.99 -5.00 7.18
N LEU A 116 6.41 -5.98 7.89
CA LEU A 116 5.98 -7.26 7.29
C LEU A 116 4.89 -7.02 6.25
N GLY A 117 3.96 -6.12 6.52
CA GLY A 117 2.95 -5.69 5.55
C GLY A 117 3.59 -5.09 4.29
N LEU A 118 4.58 -4.21 4.44
CA LEU A 118 5.31 -3.62 3.30
C LEU A 118 6.13 -4.66 2.52
N LEU A 119 6.80 -5.57 3.22
CA LEU A 119 7.52 -6.68 2.60
C LEU A 119 6.57 -7.54 1.75
N ALA A 120 5.40 -7.89 2.28
CA ALA A 120 4.40 -8.65 1.55
C ALA A 120 3.83 -7.88 0.36
N ALA A 121 3.56 -6.58 0.53
CA ALA A 121 3.11 -5.69 -0.53
C ALA A 121 4.09 -5.63 -1.70
N VAL A 122 5.37 -5.35 -1.41
CA VAL A 122 6.44 -5.28 -2.41
C VAL A 122 6.62 -6.64 -3.09
N SER A 123 6.66 -7.74 -2.32
CA SER A 123 6.83 -9.09 -2.86
C SER A 123 5.69 -9.49 -3.81
N ALA A 124 4.44 -9.15 -3.47
CA ALA A 124 3.29 -9.46 -4.32
C ALA A 124 3.31 -8.68 -5.63
N VAL A 125 3.66 -7.39 -5.60
CA VAL A 125 3.77 -6.57 -6.81
C VAL A 125 4.98 -6.98 -7.64
N HIS A 126 6.13 -7.26 -7.01
CA HIS A 126 7.33 -7.77 -7.66
C HIS A 126 7.05 -9.07 -8.43
N ARG A 127 6.35 -10.03 -7.81
CA ARG A 127 5.99 -11.30 -8.48
C ARG A 127 5.19 -11.09 -9.76
N GLU A 128 4.26 -10.14 -9.76
CA GLU A 128 3.48 -9.80 -10.95
C GLU A 128 4.32 -9.04 -11.98
N PHE A 129 5.18 -8.15 -11.50
CA PHE A 129 6.07 -7.34 -12.32
C PHE A 129 7.10 -8.19 -13.10
N SER A 130 7.75 -9.16 -12.45
CA SER A 130 8.74 -10.05 -13.07
C SER A 130 8.14 -11.01 -14.11
N ARG A 131 6.81 -11.16 -14.17
CA ARG A 131 6.12 -12.03 -15.15
C ARG A 131 5.66 -11.28 -16.39
N GLN A 132 5.81 -9.96 -16.43
CA GLN A 132 5.36 -9.15 -17.55
C GLN A 132 6.30 -9.31 -18.73
N TYR A 133 5.74 -9.30 -19.94
CA TYR A 133 6.51 -9.09 -21.15
C TYR A 133 7.11 -7.69 -21.15
N VAL A 134 8.39 -7.58 -21.50
CA VAL A 134 9.15 -6.33 -21.49
C VAL A 134 9.69 -6.05 -22.89
N PRO A 135 9.25 -4.96 -23.54
CA PRO A 135 9.89 -4.48 -24.77
C PRO A 135 11.36 -4.10 -24.53
N ASP A 136 12.23 -4.28 -25.52
CA ASP A 136 13.68 -4.03 -25.40
C ASP A 136 14.01 -2.62 -24.92
N GLU A 137 13.27 -1.61 -25.40
CA GLU A 137 13.41 -0.20 -24.99
C GLU A 137 13.13 0.05 -23.49
N LEU A 138 12.47 -0.90 -22.83
CA LEU A 138 12.15 -0.86 -21.41
C LEU A 138 12.91 -1.92 -20.60
N ALA A 139 13.86 -2.64 -21.20
CA ALA A 139 14.61 -3.70 -20.54
C ALA A 139 15.52 -3.17 -19.41
N GLU A 140 16.27 -2.10 -19.64
CA GLU A 140 17.15 -1.50 -18.61
C GLU A 140 16.34 -0.95 -17.41
N PRO A 141 15.27 -0.16 -17.60
CA PRO A 141 14.47 0.35 -16.49
C PRO A 141 13.78 -0.78 -15.72
N HIS A 142 13.33 -1.83 -16.42
CA HIS A 142 12.72 -3.00 -15.82
C HIS A 142 13.70 -3.75 -14.94
N ALA A 143 14.87 -4.12 -15.47
CA ALA A 143 15.92 -4.84 -14.75
C ALA A 143 16.40 -4.07 -13.51
N ARG A 144 16.51 -2.74 -13.60
CA ARG A 144 16.87 -1.90 -12.45
C ARG A 144 15.80 -1.88 -11.37
N LEU A 145 14.53 -1.74 -11.74
CA LEU A 145 13.43 -1.77 -10.78
C LEU A 145 13.30 -3.16 -10.13
N GLU A 146 13.50 -4.23 -10.91
CA GLU A 146 13.59 -5.61 -10.42
C GLU A 146 14.74 -5.78 -9.42
N ALA A 147 15.94 -5.31 -9.74
CA ALA A 147 17.09 -5.37 -8.84
C ALA A 147 16.88 -4.61 -7.52
N CYS A 148 16.23 -3.45 -7.56
CA CYS A 148 15.87 -2.69 -6.36
C CYS A 148 14.88 -3.49 -5.48
N ALA A 149 13.83 -4.05 -6.09
CA ALA A 149 12.84 -4.84 -5.38
C ALA A 149 13.44 -6.13 -4.79
N ALA A 150 14.25 -6.84 -5.57
CA ALA A 150 14.98 -8.02 -5.11
C ALA A 150 15.89 -7.71 -3.93
N THR A 151 16.57 -6.55 -3.93
CA THR A 151 17.39 -6.10 -2.80
C THR A 151 16.55 -5.89 -1.55
N TYR A 152 15.44 -5.15 -1.64
CA TYR A 152 14.52 -4.93 -0.52
C TYR A 152 13.95 -6.24 0.03
N ILE A 153 13.52 -7.16 -0.85
CA ILE A 153 12.94 -8.44 -0.47
C ILE A 153 13.97 -9.37 0.19
N ARG A 154 15.18 -9.49 -0.39
CA ARG A 154 16.28 -10.29 0.18
C ARG A 154 16.70 -9.81 1.55
N ARG A 155 16.58 -8.50 1.80
CA ARG A 155 16.81 -7.88 3.11
C ARG A 155 15.60 -7.96 4.04
N LEU A 156 14.53 -8.65 3.66
CA LEU A 156 13.29 -8.79 4.43
C LEU A 156 12.70 -7.42 4.86
N GLY A 157 12.91 -6.41 4.02
CA GLY A 157 12.50 -5.04 4.29
C GLY A 157 13.30 -4.34 5.38
N TYR A 158 14.52 -4.78 5.68
CA TYR A 158 15.48 -4.08 6.57
C TYR A 158 16.68 -3.58 5.77
N LEU A 159 16.71 -2.30 5.40
CA LEU A 159 17.86 -1.72 4.71
C LEU A 159 18.76 -1.00 5.71
N ALA A 160 20.06 -1.28 5.66
CA ALA A 160 21.02 -0.42 6.32
C ALA A 160 20.97 1.01 5.72
N PRO A 161 21.36 2.06 6.46
CA PRO A 161 21.26 3.44 5.96
C PRO A 161 21.93 3.68 4.59
N ALA A 162 23.09 3.05 4.35
CA ALA A 162 23.78 3.11 3.05
C ALA A 162 22.99 2.41 1.94
N GLU A 163 22.49 1.19 2.19
CA GLU A 163 21.68 0.44 1.22
C GLU A 163 20.37 1.16 0.89
N ARG A 164 19.77 1.80 1.91
CA ARG A 164 18.60 2.65 1.75
C ARG A 164 18.89 3.82 0.83
N HIS A 165 19.99 4.53 1.09
CA HIS A 165 20.42 5.64 0.25
C HIS A 165 20.64 5.20 -1.20
N ASP A 166 21.37 4.11 -1.41
CA ASP A 166 21.69 3.59 -2.74
C ASP A 166 20.42 3.15 -3.49
N LEU A 167 19.49 2.48 -2.82
CA LEU A 167 18.21 2.07 -3.40
C LEU A 167 17.37 3.28 -3.79
N LEU A 168 17.26 4.29 -2.93
CA LEU A 168 16.50 5.52 -3.23
C LEU A 168 17.13 6.28 -4.42
N ARG A 169 18.45 6.38 -4.48
CA ARG A 169 19.19 6.97 -5.61
C ARG A 169 18.97 6.18 -6.90
N ALA A 170 18.94 4.85 -6.82
CA ALA A 170 18.66 4.01 -7.97
C ALA A 170 17.23 4.22 -8.50
N LEU A 171 16.25 4.37 -7.61
CA LEU A 171 14.85 4.66 -7.96
C LEU A 171 14.64 6.08 -8.54
N GLU A 172 15.37 7.07 -8.04
CA GLU A 172 15.31 8.46 -8.54
C GLU A 172 15.92 8.60 -9.94
N SER A 173 16.92 7.78 -10.26
CA SER A 173 17.60 7.80 -11.56
C SER A 173 16.96 6.86 -12.59
N LEU A 174 15.82 6.24 -12.28
CA LEU A 174 15.05 5.49 -13.28
C LEU A 174 14.45 6.47 -14.30
N PRO A 175 14.51 6.17 -15.61
CA PRO A 175 13.75 6.92 -16.59
C PRO A 175 12.26 6.77 -16.29
N THR A 176 11.46 7.77 -16.67
CA THR A 176 10.06 7.88 -16.27
C THR A 176 9.28 6.61 -16.66
N PRO A 177 8.90 5.77 -15.68
CA PRO A 177 8.36 4.46 -16.00
C PRO A 177 6.89 4.58 -16.46
N PRO A 178 6.42 3.62 -17.28
CA PRO A 178 5.01 3.55 -17.69
C PRO A 178 4.09 3.34 -16.46
N GLY A 179 2.81 3.64 -16.62
CA GLY A 179 1.88 3.87 -15.51
C GLY A 179 1.92 2.86 -14.34
N ARG A 180 1.88 1.55 -14.63
CA ARG A 180 1.91 0.50 -13.58
C ARG A 180 3.29 0.35 -12.93
N TRP A 181 4.37 0.54 -13.68
CA TRP A 181 5.73 0.49 -13.17
C TRP A 181 6.04 1.68 -12.27
N ARG A 182 5.44 2.84 -12.57
CA ARG A 182 5.48 4.01 -11.68
C ARG A 182 4.86 3.70 -10.32
N GLN A 183 3.69 3.06 -10.28
CA GLN A 183 3.07 2.68 -9.01
C GLN A 183 3.96 1.72 -8.20
N PHE A 184 4.66 0.80 -8.87
CA PHE A 184 5.59 -0.11 -8.21
C PHE A 184 6.83 0.62 -7.67
N ALA A 185 7.42 1.53 -8.45
CA ALA A 185 8.54 2.37 -7.99
C ALA A 185 8.15 3.26 -6.80
N GLU A 186 6.96 3.86 -6.81
CA GLU A 186 6.44 4.64 -5.68
C GLU A 186 6.20 3.78 -4.44
N LEU A 187 5.66 2.56 -4.60
CA LEU A 187 5.52 1.60 -3.50
C LEU A 187 6.88 1.24 -2.90
N LEU A 188 7.88 0.96 -3.75
CA LEU A 188 9.22 0.59 -3.28
C LEU A 188 9.90 1.78 -2.58
N ARG A 189 9.76 2.99 -3.11
CA ARG A 189 10.25 4.21 -2.45
C ARG A 189 9.58 4.40 -1.10
N TYR A 190 8.27 4.27 -1.02
CA TYR A 190 7.53 4.35 0.24
C TYR A 190 8.03 3.30 1.25
N ALA A 191 8.19 2.05 0.80
CA ALA A 191 8.64 0.96 1.65
C ALA A 191 10.08 1.17 2.17
N ALA A 192 10.99 1.64 1.32
CA ALA A 192 12.38 1.92 1.67
C ALA A 192 12.58 3.19 2.52
N VAL A 193 11.57 4.06 2.62
CA VAL A 193 11.61 5.19 3.57
C VAL A 193 11.11 4.75 4.94
N ASN A 194 10.18 3.78 4.98
CA ASN A 194 9.48 3.36 6.19
C ASN A 194 9.93 1.98 6.69
N ASP A 195 11.10 1.50 6.26
CA ASP A 195 11.71 0.30 6.82
C ASP A 195 12.29 0.61 8.20
N GLY A 196 11.59 0.15 9.25
CA GLY A 196 12.16 0.10 10.60
C GLY A 196 11.76 1.21 11.58
N ASP A 197 10.78 2.07 11.27
CA ASP A 197 10.16 2.95 12.29
C ASP A 197 9.18 2.18 13.19
N VAL A 198 9.68 1.11 13.81
CA VAL A 198 9.07 0.49 15.00
C VAL A 198 10.02 0.80 16.16
N ASN A 199 10.13 2.09 16.49
CA ASN A 199 10.51 2.63 17.81
C ASN A 199 10.63 4.16 17.73
N ALA A 200 9.49 4.84 17.88
CA ALA A 200 9.38 6.14 18.54
C ALA A 200 8.08 6.12 19.37
#